data_AF-A0A6B3FSI5-F1
#
_entry.id   AF-A0A6B3FSI5-F1
#
_cell.length_a   1.000
_cell.length_b   1.000
_cell.length_c   1.000
_cell.angle_alpha   90.00
_cell.angle_beta   90.00
_cell.angle_gamma   90.00
#
_symmetry.space_group_name_H-M   'P 1'
#
loop_
_entity.id
_entity.type
_entity.pdbx_description
1 polymer ?
#
loop_
_entity_poly.entity_id
_entity_poly.type
_entity_poly.pdbx_seq_one_letter_code
_entity_poly.pdbx_strand_id
1 'polypeptide(L)'
;MSEGLYGWLLAAVAEFGRQSKIKLSGGGSEEAAIRGPLENLLRAVGERHNQHEVTWHDEYRIADLGVRPDYAIRAGGDLTGYIELKKPALSVDPDTFNKTNREQWEKLRNLPNLLYSNGTEWRLFRDGRQLGETVHFVGTLRNAGDRLAPGDPAAFDALLKLFLNWKPPRISNVSRLVQHLAPLCRLLRSAVLEQLSAEARSSAPDDDLRARPFTGLKNEWRRLLFPSADNATFADGYAQSVTFALLLARSEDVPLEGVGLHDVGRSLNADHALMGRALQLLTDNVNERFSVTLDLLRRTVAKVDWPAIRSGNRDAYLHLYEHFLTVYDPELRQKSGSYYTPHQVVEEMVRLTEDVLHTCLDQQAGFGEQEVRIVDPAMGTGTYLHTIIDRVAEQAAERSGPAMATDAISRLAARLYGFELQMGPFAVAELRTSDLLKRHGAAPPEGGLSLFVTDTLDNPFV
;
A
#
# COMPACT_ATOMS: atom_id res chain seq x y z
N MET A 1 -21.74 37.96 16.78
CA MET A 1 -21.98 36.61 17.36
C MET A 1 -20.87 35.61 17.08
N SER A 2 -19.97 35.82 16.10
CA SER A 2 -18.86 34.91 15.79
C SER A 2 -17.75 34.86 16.85
N GLU A 3 -17.41 35.99 17.49
CA GLU A 3 -16.31 36.08 18.48
C GLU A 3 -16.46 35.09 19.65
N GLY A 4 -17.69 34.81 20.10
CA GLY A 4 -17.93 33.89 21.22
C GLY A 4 -17.72 32.41 20.89
N LEU A 5 -17.95 31.99 19.64
CA LEU A 5 -17.85 30.57 19.24
C LEU A 5 -16.41 30.19 18.84
N TYR A 6 -15.69 31.12 18.20
CA TYR A 6 -14.35 30.90 17.64
C TYR A 6 -13.23 31.66 18.35
N GLY A 7 -13.50 32.34 19.47
CA GLY A 7 -12.47 33.07 20.23
C GLY A 7 -11.25 32.24 20.64
N TRP A 8 -11.45 30.94 20.92
CA TRP A 8 -10.36 29.98 21.18
C TRP A 8 -9.45 29.78 19.96
N LEU A 9 -10.02 29.72 18.75
CA LEU A 9 -9.29 29.52 17.49
C LEU A 9 -8.57 30.80 17.07
N LEU A 10 -9.23 31.96 17.27
CA LEU A 10 -8.59 33.27 17.09
C LEU A 10 -7.37 33.42 17.99
N ALA A 11 -7.48 33.04 19.27
CA ALA A 11 -6.34 33.05 20.20
C ALA A 11 -5.22 32.09 19.79
N ALA A 12 -5.55 30.88 19.31
CA ALA A 12 -4.57 29.92 18.82
C ALA A 12 -3.84 30.42 17.55
N VAL A 13 -4.55 31.06 16.62
CA VAL A 13 -3.95 31.65 15.40
C VAL A 13 -3.12 32.90 15.74
N ALA A 14 -3.54 33.72 16.70
CA ALA A 14 -2.76 34.84 17.21
C ALA A 14 -1.42 34.37 17.82
N GLU A 15 -1.44 33.32 18.65
CA GLU A 15 -0.22 32.73 19.23
C GLU A 15 0.68 32.11 18.15
N PHE A 16 0.10 31.40 17.19
CA PHE A 16 0.81 30.89 16.00
C PHE A 16 1.51 32.01 15.23
N GLY A 17 0.81 33.14 14.98
CA GLY A 17 1.37 34.31 14.30
C GLY A 17 2.47 34.99 15.10
N ARG A 18 2.30 35.13 16.42
CA ARG A 18 3.30 35.69 17.33
C ARG A 18 4.59 34.85 17.35
N GLN A 19 4.47 33.53 17.52
CA GLN A 19 5.60 32.59 17.52
C GLN A 19 6.31 32.55 16.16
N SER A 20 5.54 32.48 15.06
CA SER A 20 6.08 32.49 13.70
C SER A 20 6.86 33.78 13.41
N LYS A 21 6.33 34.95 13.82
CA LYS A 21 7.01 36.24 13.67
C LYS A 21 8.37 36.27 14.37
N ILE A 22 8.44 35.77 15.61
CA ILE A 22 9.69 35.68 16.37
C ILE A 22 10.68 34.76 15.65
N LYS A 23 10.26 33.54 15.29
CA LYS A 23 11.16 32.58 14.63
C LYS A 23 11.63 33.04 13.24
N LEU A 24 10.77 33.69 12.44
CA LEU A 24 11.11 34.26 11.13
C LEU A 24 12.04 35.49 11.19
N SER A 25 12.29 36.03 12.38
CA SER A 25 13.31 37.06 12.62
C SER A 25 14.69 36.47 12.99
N GLY A 26 14.75 35.18 13.33
CA GLY A 26 16.00 34.43 13.46
C GLY A 26 16.46 33.89 12.10
N GLY A 27 17.77 33.86 11.87
CA GLY A 27 18.39 33.49 10.57
C GLY A 27 18.35 32.00 10.19
N GLY A 28 17.27 31.29 10.50
CA GLY A 28 17.05 29.89 10.10
C GLY A 28 16.26 29.74 8.79
N SER A 29 15.94 28.51 8.41
CA SER A 29 15.01 28.25 7.30
C SER A 29 13.60 28.75 7.63
N GLU A 30 12.98 29.45 6.67
CA GLU A 30 11.64 30.03 6.85
C GLU A 30 10.54 28.97 7.04
N GLU A 31 10.71 27.78 6.45
CA GLU A 31 9.82 26.63 6.66
C GLU A 31 10.00 26.06 8.07
N ALA A 32 11.24 25.90 8.54
CA ALA A 32 11.52 25.45 9.91
C ALA A 32 11.05 26.45 10.98
N ALA A 33 10.98 27.74 10.64
CA ALA A 33 10.46 28.78 11.52
C ALA A 33 8.95 28.64 11.79
N ILE A 34 8.17 28.11 10.85
CA ILE A 34 6.71 27.93 10.99
C ILE A 34 6.29 26.53 11.50
N ARG A 35 7.19 25.53 11.44
CA ARG A 35 6.99 24.16 11.97
C ARG A 35 6.52 24.14 13.43
N GLY A 36 7.39 24.43 14.40
CA GLY A 36 7.02 24.41 15.83
C GLY A 36 5.81 25.29 16.23
N PRO A 37 5.59 26.49 15.65
CA PRO A 37 4.35 27.23 15.84
C PRO A 37 3.10 26.47 15.36
N LEU A 38 3.15 25.83 14.18
CA LEU A 38 2.05 25.01 13.65
C LEU A 38 1.73 23.84 14.59
N GLU A 39 2.75 23.26 15.21
CA GLU A 39 2.58 22.13 16.13
C GLU A 39 1.68 22.49 17.31
N ASN A 40 1.87 23.69 17.87
CA ASN A 40 1.02 24.21 18.94
C ASN A 40 -0.39 24.54 18.45
N LEU A 41 -0.54 25.07 17.23
CA LEU A 41 -1.85 25.37 16.63
C LEU A 41 -2.68 24.10 16.45
N LEU A 42 -2.12 23.06 15.83
CA LEU A 42 -2.85 21.81 15.60
C LEU A 42 -3.08 21.03 16.90
N ARG A 43 -2.21 21.15 17.91
CA ARG A 43 -2.46 20.59 19.24
C ARG A 43 -3.69 21.24 19.88
N ALA A 44 -3.77 22.57 19.91
CA ALA A 44 -4.92 23.30 20.47
C ALA A 44 -6.23 22.97 19.75
N VAL A 45 -6.19 22.77 18.42
CA VAL A 45 -7.35 22.35 17.62
C VAL A 45 -7.71 20.87 17.86
N GLY A 46 -6.71 20.00 18.02
CA GLY A 46 -6.89 18.59 18.37
C GLY A 46 -7.58 18.43 19.72
N GLU A 47 -7.04 19.05 20.77
CA GLU A 47 -7.63 19.13 22.11
C GLU A 47 -9.09 19.60 22.06
N ARG A 48 -9.37 20.67 21.30
CA ARG A 48 -10.73 21.21 21.14
C ARG A 48 -11.71 20.28 20.44
N HIS A 49 -11.22 19.35 19.62
CA HIS A 49 -12.05 18.38 18.89
C HIS A 49 -11.98 16.96 19.47
N ASN A 50 -11.45 16.81 20.70
CA ASN A 50 -11.20 15.52 21.36
C ASN A 50 -10.26 14.59 20.57
N GLN A 51 -9.50 15.12 19.62
CA GLN A 51 -8.48 14.43 18.85
C GLN A 51 -7.16 14.52 19.60
N HIS A 52 -6.99 13.60 20.55
CA HIS A 52 -5.78 13.44 21.34
C HIS A 52 -4.68 12.78 20.50
N GLU A 53 -3.42 13.01 20.87
CA GLU A 53 -2.24 12.36 20.26
C GLU A 53 -1.92 12.79 18.81
N VAL A 54 -1.79 14.10 18.59
CA VAL A 54 -1.10 14.65 17.40
C VAL A 54 0.41 14.49 17.57
N THR A 55 0.94 13.37 17.09
CA THR A 55 2.39 13.10 17.02
C THR A 55 3.02 13.67 15.75
N TRP A 56 4.32 13.95 15.81
CA TRP A 56 5.10 14.60 14.76
C TRP A 56 6.34 13.76 14.49
N HIS A 57 6.65 13.48 13.23
CA HIS A 57 7.78 12.63 12.85
C HIS A 57 8.56 13.27 11.68
N ASP A 58 9.81 13.70 11.89
CA ASP A 58 10.81 14.04 10.85
C ASP A 58 11.61 12.76 10.46
N GLU A 59 12.60 12.71 9.57
CA GLU A 59 12.75 13.40 8.27
C GLU A 59 13.07 12.28 7.23
N TYR A 60 13.89 12.58 6.22
CA TYR A 60 14.78 11.73 5.43
C TYR A 60 14.34 11.17 4.05
N ARG A 61 14.39 12.02 3.02
CA ARG A 61 14.25 11.77 1.56
C ARG A 61 13.82 10.40 1.02
N ILE A 62 12.67 10.40 0.33
CA ILE A 62 12.27 9.34 -0.61
C ILE A 62 13.24 9.32 -1.80
N ALA A 63 13.85 8.19 -2.11
CA ALA A 63 14.83 8.07 -3.20
C ALA A 63 14.19 8.23 -4.60
N ASP A 64 13.16 7.46 -4.93
CA ASP A 64 12.62 7.38 -6.30
C ASP A 64 11.72 8.57 -6.69
N LEU A 65 11.02 9.14 -5.70
CA LEU A 65 10.19 10.32 -5.87
C LEU A 65 10.94 11.62 -5.51
N GLY A 66 12.00 11.58 -4.71
CA GLY A 66 12.76 12.77 -4.30
C GLY A 66 11.98 13.80 -3.46
N VAL A 67 10.81 13.39 -2.93
CA VAL A 67 9.72 14.28 -2.48
C VAL A 67 8.99 13.66 -1.30
N ARG A 68 8.53 14.47 -0.34
CA ARG A 68 7.87 14.00 0.89
C ARG A 68 7.05 15.10 1.55
N PRO A 69 5.97 14.75 2.29
CA PRO A 69 5.28 15.67 3.19
C PRO A 69 6.17 16.03 4.38
N ASP A 70 6.05 17.27 4.87
CA ASP A 70 6.69 17.72 6.11
C ASP A 70 6.20 16.95 7.35
N TYR A 71 4.91 16.62 7.41
CA TYR A 71 4.32 15.95 8.57
C TYR A 71 3.39 14.80 8.20
N ALA A 72 3.37 13.80 9.08
CA ALA A 72 2.33 12.78 9.17
C ALA A 72 1.60 12.97 10.51
N ILE A 73 0.27 13.02 10.49
CA ILE A 73 -0.56 13.43 11.63
C ILE A 73 -1.39 12.24 12.13
N ARG A 74 -1.17 11.84 13.38
CA ARG A 74 -2.09 10.97 14.12
C ARG A 74 -3.18 11.79 14.81
N ALA A 75 -4.36 11.18 14.97
CA ALA A 75 -5.48 11.76 15.71
C ALA A 75 -6.31 10.61 16.30
N GLY A 76 -6.43 10.55 17.63
CA GLY A 76 -7.07 9.42 18.32
C GLY A 76 -6.33 8.10 18.14
N GLY A 77 -4.99 8.12 18.14
CA GLY A 77 -4.09 6.99 17.88
C GLY A 77 -3.94 6.60 16.40
N ASP A 78 -4.92 6.95 15.56
CA ASP A 78 -5.03 6.59 14.15
C ASP A 78 -4.26 7.57 13.24
N LEU A 79 -3.57 7.09 12.18
CA LEU A 79 -3.00 8.01 11.19
C LEU A 79 -4.09 8.66 10.33
N THR A 80 -4.17 9.98 10.39
CA THR A 80 -5.29 10.75 9.86
C THR A 80 -4.94 11.52 8.58
N GLY A 81 -3.67 11.82 8.33
CA GLY A 81 -3.26 12.42 7.06
C GLY A 81 -1.84 12.95 7.08
N TYR A 82 -1.50 13.70 6.03
CA TYR A 82 -0.20 14.35 5.89
C TYR A 82 -0.35 15.86 5.75
N ILE A 83 0.69 16.61 6.12
CA ILE A 83 0.79 18.05 5.88
C ILE A 83 2.06 18.33 5.09
N GLU A 84 1.93 19.15 4.05
CA GLU A 84 3.03 19.76 3.32
C GLU A 84 3.07 21.25 3.65
N LEU A 85 4.26 21.77 3.96
CA LEU A 85 4.50 23.18 4.18
C LEU A 85 5.26 23.83 3.04
N LYS A 86 4.97 25.11 2.83
CA LYS A 86 5.68 25.99 1.91
C LYS A 86 6.22 27.20 2.65
N LYS A 87 7.28 27.79 2.10
CA LYS A 87 7.81 29.09 2.53
C LYS A 87 6.67 30.10 2.70
N PRO A 88 6.68 30.92 3.76
CA PRO A 88 5.74 32.02 3.92
C PRO A 88 5.64 32.87 2.65
N ALA A 89 4.42 33.30 2.31
CA ALA A 89 4.07 34.04 1.09
C ALA A 89 4.27 33.35 -0.27
N LEU A 90 4.83 32.12 -0.33
CA LEU A 90 4.72 31.27 -1.52
C LEU A 90 3.32 30.64 -1.56
N SER A 91 2.56 30.83 -2.64
CA SER A 91 1.20 30.24 -2.72
C SER A 91 1.25 28.72 -2.62
N VAL A 92 0.19 28.15 -2.05
CA VAL A 92 -0.03 26.70 -2.00
C VAL A 92 -1.00 26.20 -3.08
N ASP A 93 -1.34 27.03 -4.06
CA ASP A 93 -2.13 26.63 -5.22
C ASP A 93 -1.28 25.78 -6.20
N PRO A 94 -1.64 24.50 -6.44
CA PRO A 94 -0.93 23.65 -7.39
C PRO A 94 -0.81 24.27 -8.79
N ASP A 95 -1.79 25.03 -9.24
CA ASP A 95 -1.80 25.64 -10.57
C ASP A 95 -0.75 26.75 -10.71
N THR A 96 -0.35 27.38 -9.60
CA THR A 96 0.71 28.41 -9.55
C THR A 96 2.12 27.85 -9.35
N PHE A 97 2.26 26.55 -9.09
CA PHE A 97 3.55 25.95 -8.77
C PHE A 97 4.56 26.03 -9.91
N ASN A 98 5.78 26.48 -9.57
CA ASN A 98 6.96 26.31 -10.42
C ASN A 98 7.28 24.82 -10.65
N LYS A 99 8.20 24.53 -11.59
CA LYS A 99 8.56 23.16 -11.98
C LYS A 99 8.83 22.24 -10.78
N THR A 100 9.67 22.65 -9.83
CA THR A 100 10.05 21.83 -8.67
C THR A 100 8.86 21.58 -7.73
N ASN A 101 8.07 22.62 -7.42
CA ASN A 101 6.87 22.46 -6.58
C ASN A 101 5.79 21.64 -7.28
N ARG A 102 5.67 21.70 -8.61
CA ARG A 102 4.74 20.89 -9.40
C ARG A 102 5.17 19.44 -9.43
N GLU A 103 6.45 19.16 -9.65
CA GLU A 103 7.02 17.82 -9.49
C GLU A 103 6.76 17.27 -8.08
N GLN A 104 6.83 18.12 -7.04
CA GLN A 104 6.49 17.73 -5.68
C GLN A 104 5.00 17.40 -5.51
N TRP A 105 4.12 18.28 -6.01
CA TRP A 105 2.68 18.06 -6.01
C TRP A 105 2.27 16.75 -6.68
N GLU A 106 2.77 16.45 -7.89
CA GLU A 106 2.38 15.24 -8.62
C GLU A 106 2.68 13.93 -7.87
N LYS A 107 3.65 13.98 -6.94
CA LYS A 107 4.07 12.83 -6.14
C LYS A 107 3.33 12.72 -4.81
N LEU A 108 2.86 13.83 -4.25
CA LEU A 108 2.09 13.86 -2.99
C LEU A 108 0.57 13.86 -3.21
N ARG A 109 0.06 14.38 -4.33
CA ARG A 109 -1.37 14.63 -4.56
C ARG A 109 -2.29 13.44 -4.32
N ASN A 110 -1.80 12.22 -4.54
CA ASN A 110 -2.55 10.98 -4.40
C ASN A 110 -2.53 10.40 -2.97
N LEU A 111 -1.97 11.13 -2.00
CA LEU A 111 -2.14 10.80 -0.59
C LEU A 111 -3.61 10.98 -0.19
N PRO A 112 -4.18 10.09 0.65
CA PRO A 112 -5.62 9.97 0.80
C PRO A 112 -6.26 11.10 1.64
N ASN A 113 -5.45 11.85 2.40
CA ASN A 113 -5.84 13.06 3.13
C ASN A 113 -4.60 13.95 3.33
N LEU A 114 -4.53 15.08 2.63
CA LEU A 114 -3.32 15.89 2.48
C LEU A 114 -3.63 17.38 2.64
N LEU A 115 -3.01 18.03 3.62
CA LEU A 115 -3.17 19.46 3.88
C LEU A 115 -1.94 20.21 3.38
N TYR A 116 -2.11 21.22 2.55
CA TYR A 116 -1.04 22.15 2.17
C TYR A 116 -1.20 23.48 2.90
N SER A 117 -0.10 24.05 3.40
CA SER A 117 -0.11 25.42 3.92
C SER A 117 1.23 26.17 3.81
N ASN A 118 1.17 27.49 3.71
CA ASN A 118 2.31 28.40 3.93
C ASN A 118 2.21 29.15 5.27
N GLY A 119 1.29 28.72 6.15
CA GLY A 119 0.90 29.37 7.40
C GLY A 119 -0.14 30.49 7.25
N THR A 120 -0.46 30.93 6.02
CA THR A 120 -1.48 31.97 5.75
C THR A 120 -2.49 31.61 4.66
N GLU A 121 -2.19 30.63 3.83
CA GLU A 121 -3.07 29.99 2.87
C GLU A 121 -3.14 28.50 3.22
N TRP A 122 -4.34 27.90 3.16
CA TRP A 122 -4.58 26.50 3.55
C TRP A 122 -5.51 25.82 2.55
N ARG A 123 -5.12 24.62 2.09
CA ARG A 123 -5.88 23.81 1.13
C ARG A 123 -5.87 22.35 1.53
N LEU A 124 -7.05 21.74 1.64
CA LEU A 124 -7.22 20.30 1.88
C LEU A 124 -7.40 19.56 0.55
N PHE A 125 -6.67 18.48 0.35
CA PHE A 125 -6.72 17.63 -0.83
C PHE A 125 -7.01 16.17 -0.46
N ARG A 126 -7.75 15.48 -1.34
CA ARG A 126 -7.90 14.02 -1.36
C ARG A 126 -7.89 13.55 -2.81
N ASP A 127 -7.15 12.49 -3.10
CA ASP A 127 -7.06 11.88 -4.44
C ASP A 127 -6.77 12.92 -5.55
N GLY A 128 -5.88 13.88 -5.24
CA GLY A 128 -5.46 14.97 -6.11
C GLY A 128 -6.51 16.04 -6.41
N ARG A 129 -7.61 16.10 -5.64
CA ARG A 129 -8.69 17.10 -5.77
C ARG A 129 -8.79 17.95 -4.51
N GLN A 130 -8.96 19.27 -4.66
CA GLN A 130 -9.20 20.17 -3.53
C GLN A 130 -10.60 19.92 -2.94
N LEU A 131 -10.70 19.92 -1.61
CA LEU A 131 -11.95 19.88 -0.87
C LEU A 131 -12.24 21.25 -0.25
N GLY A 132 -13.38 21.82 -0.64
CA GLY A 132 -13.79 23.14 -0.18
C GLY A 132 -12.96 24.28 -0.75
N GLU A 133 -13.26 25.49 -0.29
CA GLU A 133 -12.56 26.70 -0.68
C GLU A 133 -11.23 26.86 0.07
N THR A 134 -10.33 27.66 -0.51
CA THR A 134 -9.04 27.98 0.10
C THR A 134 -9.24 28.89 1.30
N VAL A 135 -8.70 28.52 2.47
CA VAL A 135 -8.77 29.38 3.65
C VAL A 135 -7.56 30.31 3.67
N HIS A 136 -7.83 31.61 3.72
CA HIS A 136 -6.82 32.67 3.79
C HIS A 136 -6.83 33.36 5.16
N PHE A 137 -5.65 33.73 5.65
CA PHE A 137 -5.46 34.54 6.85
C PHE A 137 -5.26 36.02 6.49
N VAL A 138 -5.70 36.90 7.39
CA VAL A 138 -5.52 38.35 7.29
C VAL A 138 -4.18 38.73 7.90
N GLY A 139 -3.30 39.31 7.08
CA GLY A 139 -1.94 39.71 7.47
C GLY A 139 -0.87 38.66 7.15
N THR A 140 0.40 39.04 7.29
CA THR A 140 1.55 38.17 6.97
C THR A 140 2.26 37.71 8.24
N LEU A 141 2.84 36.49 8.24
CA LEU A 141 3.56 35.93 9.40
C LEU A 141 4.71 36.82 9.90
N ARG A 142 5.35 37.58 9.02
CA ARG A 142 6.44 38.51 9.38
C ARG A 142 5.95 39.77 10.10
N ASN A 143 4.74 40.24 9.83
CA ASN A 143 4.28 41.55 10.27
C ASN A 143 3.15 41.48 11.31
N ALA A 144 2.16 40.62 11.09
CA ALA A 144 0.92 40.57 11.86
C ALA A 144 1.15 40.25 13.34
N GLY A 145 1.95 39.22 13.63
CA GLY A 145 2.17 38.75 15.00
C GLY A 145 0.89 38.19 15.61
N ASP A 146 0.53 38.70 16.78
CA ASP A 146 -0.72 38.43 17.50
C ASP A 146 -1.99 38.92 16.79
N ARG A 147 -1.88 39.82 15.80
CA ARG A 147 -3.00 40.29 14.97
C ARG A 147 -3.30 39.39 13.76
N LEU A 148 -2.64 38.24 13.65
CA LEU A 148 -2.92 37.25 12.61
C LEU A 148 -4.25 36.56 12.92
N ALA A 149 -5.15 36.47 11.94
CA ALA A 149 -6.45 35.82 12.09
C ALA A 149 -6.89 35.16 10.77
N PRO A 150 -7.67 34.06 10.80
CA PRO A 150 -8.35 33.55 9.61
C PRO A 150 -9.40 34.56 9.13
N GLY A 151 -9.50 34.76 7.81
CA GLY A 151 -10.53 35.63 7.20
C GLY A 151 -11.94 35.13 7.45
N ASP A 152 -12.12 33.81 7.49
CA ASP A 152 -13.30 33.13 8.03
C ASP A 152 -12.86 32.08 9.07
N PRO A 153 -13.06 32.33 10.39
CA PRO A 153 -12.77 31.37 11.45
C PRO A 153 -13.61 30.08 11.36
N ALA A 154 -14.84 30.15 10.83
CA ALA A 154 -15.71 28.99 10.70
C ALA A 154 -15.25 28.07 9.57
N ALA A 155 -14.83 28.64 8.43
CA ALA A 155 -14.20 27.87 7.35
C ALA A 155 -12.89 27.20 7.79
N PHE A 156 -12.07 27.89 8.59
CA PHE A 156 -10.82 27.31 9.10
C PHE A 156 -11.05 26.14 10.08
N ASP A 157 -11.98 26.32 11.04
CA ASP A 157 -12.43 25.26 11.95
C ASP A 157 -13.01 24.05 11.19
N ALA A 158 -13.84 24.29 10.17
CA ALA A 158 -14.41 23.24 9.33
C ALA A 158 -13.33 22.48 8.54
N LEU A 159 -12.35 23.18 7.97
CA LEU A 159 -11.23 22.59 7.24
C LEU A 159 -10.38 21.69 8.15
N LEU A 160 -10.00 22.18 9.34
CA LEU A 160 -9.22 21.39 10.30
C LEU A 160 -10.02 20.22 10.87
N LYS A 161 -11.33 20.37 11.12
CA LYS A 161 -12.21 19.24 11.47
C LYS A 161 -12.27 18.19 10.38
N LEU A 162 -12.42 18.59 9.11
CA LEU A 162 -12.44 17.68 7.97
C LEU A 162 -11.11 16.94 7.80
N PHE A 163 -9.99 17.59 8.10
CA PHE A 163 -8.67 16.97 8.12
C PHE A 163 -8.53 15.99 9.30
N LEU A 164 -8.69 16.46 10.54
CA LEU A 164 -8.42 15.72 11.79
C LEU A 164 -9.42 14.60 12.12
N ASN A 165 -10.60 14.57 11.51
CA ASN A 165 -11.58 13.48 11.68
C ASN A 165 -11.62 12.53 10.47
N TRP A 166 -10.67 12.62 9.54
CA TRP A 166 -10.65 11.74 8.37
C TRP A 166 -10.39 10.28 8.76
N LYS A 167 -11.12 9.38 8.08
CA LYS A 167 -10.89 7.94 8.12
C LYS A 167 -10.92 7.41 6.68
N PRO A 168 -10.19 6.32 6.37
CA PRO A 168 -10.25 5.71 5.04
C PRO A 168 -11.71 5.37 4.65
N PRO A 169 -12.16 5.72 3.44
CA PRO A 169 -13.50 5.38 2.97
C PRO A 169 -13.62 3.88 2.67
N ARG A 170 -14.84 3.33 2.64
CA ARG A 170 -15.11 1.98 2.12
C ARG A 170 -14.72 1.89 0.65
N ILE A 171 -13.94 0.89 0.29
CA ILE A 171 -13.44 0.66 -1.07
C ILE A 171 -14.16 -0.55 -1.67
N SER A 172 -15.04 -0.30 -2.64
CA SER A 172 -15.91 -1.30 -3.28
C SER A 172 -15.62 -1.57 -4.76
N ASN A 173 -14.56 -0.98 -5.33
CA ASN A 173 -14.17 -1.21 -6.71
C ASN A 173 -12.64 -1.14 -6.92
N VAL A 174 -12.17 -1.84 -7.94
CA VAL A 174 -10.74 -1.99 -8.27
C VAL A 174 -10.05 -0.66 -8.56
N SER A 175 -10.71 0.27 -9.27
CA SER A 175 -10.09 1.55 -9.65
C SER A 175 -9.74 2.40 -8.41
N ARG A 176 -10.67 2.53 -7.45
CA ARG A 176 -10.38 3.22 -6.18
C ARG A 176 -9.39 2.46 -5.32
N LEU A 177 -9.44 1.13 -5.30
CA LEU A 177 -8.48 0.31 -4.56
C LEU A 177 -7.06 0.62 -5.01
N VAL A 178 -6.82 0.61 -6.32
CA VAL A 178 -5.54 0.96 -6.93
C VAL A 178 -5.14 2.41 -6.62
N GLN A 179 -6.05 3.37 -6.77
CA GLN A 179 -5.78 4.79 -6.52
C GLN A 179 -5.29 5.05 -5.09
N HIS A 180 -5.84 4.35 -4.09
CA HIS A 180 -5.39 4.48 -2.71
C HIS A 180 -4.17 3.62 -2.37
N LEU A 181 -4.00 2.42 -2.94
CA LEU A 181 -2.89 1.53 -2.57
C LEU A 181 -1.57 1.86 -3.26
N ALA A 182 -1.57 2.18 -4.55
CA ALA A 182 -0.32 2.42 -5.30
C ALA A 182 0.54 3.56 -4.70
N PRO A 183 -0.02 4.71 -4.26
CA PRO A 183 0.76 5.73 -3.54
C PRO A 183 1.36 5.23 -2.23
N LEU A 184 0.60 4.45 -1.45
CA LEU A 184 1.06 3.91 -0.16
C LEU A 184 2.14 2.84 -0.32
N CYS A 185 2.04 1.99 -1.35
CA CYS A 185 3.08 1.04 -1.71
C CYS A 185 4.38 1.76 -2.12
N ARG A 186 4.29 2.88 -2.86
CA ARG A 186 5.49 3.70 -3.17
C ARG A 186 6.12 4.30 -1.92
N LEU A 187 5.31 4.83 -0.99
CA LEU A 187 5.82 5.31 0.30
C LEU A 187 6.54 4.19 1.06
N LEU A 188 6.02 2.96 1.01
CA LEU A 188 6.61 1.80 1.67
C LEU A 188 7.95 1.41 1.02
N ARG A 189 8.02 1.30 -0.33
CA ARG A 189 9.27 1.10 -1.10
C ARG A 189 10.34 2.12 -0.71
N SER A 190 9.91 3.37 -0.59
CA SER A 190 10.78 4.50 -0.22
C SER A 190 11.35 4.35 1.20
N ALA A 191 10.49 4.03 2.17
CA ALA A 191 10.91 3.81 3.56
C ALA A 191 11.91 2.64 3.70
N VAL A 192 11.77 1.59 2.89
CA VAL A 192 12.72 0.47 2.83
C VAL A 192 14.08 0.90 2.29
N LEU A 193 14.10 1.67 1.19
CA LEU A 193 15.35 2.22 0.62
C LEU A 193 16.07 3.16 1.59
N GLU A 194 15.32 4.00 2.29
CA GLU A 194 15.84 4.91 3.32
C GLU A 194 16.48 4.15 4.47
N GLN A 195 15.82 3.09 4.96
CA GLN A 195 16.29 2.26 6.04
C GLN A 195 17.55 1.47 5.64
N LEU A 196 17.58 0.85 4.45
CA LEU A 196 18.79 0.24 3.88
C LEU A 196 19.95 1.25 3.77
N SER A 197 19.67 2.49 3.39
CA SER A 197 20.66 3.57 3.28
C SER A 197 21.14 4.10 4.65
N ALA A 198 20.31 3.98 5.69
CA ALA A 198 20.70 4.26 7.07
C ALA A 198 21.59 3.14 7.62
N GLU A 199 21.20 1.88 7.43
CA GLU A 199 21.95 0.71 7.85
C GLU A 199 23.33 0.60 7.17
N ALA A 200 23.42 0.93 5.89
CA ALA A 200 24.69 0.97 5.15
C ALA A 200 25.68 2.05 5.66
N ARG A 201 25.24 2.98 6.51
CA ARG A 201 26.10 3.95 7.22
C ARG A 201 26.48 3.48 8.63
N SER A 202 25.91 2.38 9.12
CA SER A 202 26.30 1.75 10.37
C SER A 202 27.62 1.00 10.22
N SER A 203 28.44 1.00 11.27
CA SER A 203 29.63 0.15 11.36
C SER A 203 29.32 -1.29 11.80
N ALA A 204 28.04 -1.63 12.00
CA ALA A 204 27.62 -2.97 12.39
C ALA A 204 27.75 -3.97 11.22
N PRO A 205 28.05 -5.26 11.49
CA PRO A 205 28.09 -6.32 10.49
C PRO A 205 26.80 -6.45 9.67
N ASP A 206 26.91 -6.88 8.41
CA ASP A 206 25.79 -7.08 7.48
C ASP A 206 24.76 -8.14 7.95
N ASP A 207 25.17 -9.02 8.87
CA ASP A 207 24.39 -10.11 9.47
C ASP A 207 23.85 -9.77 10.88
N ASP A 208 24.15 -8.59 11.43
CA ASP A 208 23.55 -8.12 12.69
C ASP A 208 22.08 -7.72 12.46
N LEU A 209 21.18 -8.68 12.64
CA LEU A 209 19.73 -8.49 12.49
C LEU A 209 19.10 -7.47 13.45
N ARG A 210 19.80 -7.03 14.51
CA ARG A 210 19.32 -5.98 15.42
C ARG A 210 19.77 -4.60 14.97
N ALA A 211 21.01 -4.47 14.54
CA ALA A 211 21.56 -3.19 14.08
C ALA A 211 21.25 -2.88 12.61
N ARG A 212 21.07 -3.93 11.78
CA ARG A 212 20.88 -3.86 10.32
C ARG A 212 19.80 -4.85 9.82
N PRO A 213 18.56 -4.75 10.35
CA PRO A 213 17.46 -5.67 10.07
C PRO A 213 17.10 -5.79 8.59
N PHE A 214 17.03 -4.68 7.83
CA PHE A 214 16.67 -4.73 6.42
C PHE A 214 17.81 -5.22 5.54
N THR A 215 19.07 -5.01 5.94
CA THR A 215 20.24 -5.59 5.30
C THR A 215 20.22 -7.11 5.44
N GLY A 216 20.07 -7.61 6.67
CA GLY A 216 20.01 -9.05 6.92
C GLY A 216 18.82 -9.71 6.21
N LEU A 217 17.65 -9.08 6.23
CA LEU A 217 16.49 -9.53 5.46
C LEU A 217 16.75 -9.54 3.96
N LYS A 218 17.31 -8.46 3.40
CA LYS A 218 17.69 -8.42 1.97
C LYS A 218 18.65 -9.56 1.64
N ASN A 219 19.64 -9.83 2.49
CA ASN A 219 20.60 -10.91 2.27
C ASN A 219 19.92 -12.30 2.34
N GLU A 220 18.95 -12.50 3.22
CA GLU A 220 18.11 -13.71 3.24
C GLU A 220 17.23 -13.84 1.99
N TRP A 221 16.52 -12.77 1.60
CA TRP A 221 15.71 -12.73 0.37
C TRP A 221 16.54 -12.95 -0.89
N ARG A 222 17.75 -12.40 -0.95
CA ARG A 222 18.68 -12.66 -2.06
C ARG A 222 19.09 -14.12 -2.11
N ARG A 223 19.38 -14.74 -0.97
CA ARG A 223 19.74 -16.17 -0.89
C ARG A 223 18.58 -17.09 -1.26
N LEU A 224 17.34 -16.71 -0.95
CA LEU A 224 16.16 -17.57 -1.10
C LEU A 224 15.36 -17.35 -2.39
N LEU A 225 15.40 -16.15 -2.97
CA LEU A 225 14.49 -15.72 -4.04
C LEU A 225 15.24 -15.05 -5.21
N PHE A 226 16.19 -14.14 -4.90
CA PHE A 226 16.81 -13.28 -5.91
C PHE A 226 18.32 -13.04 -5.70
N PRO A 227 19.21 -13.97 -6.09
CA PRO A 227 20.65 -13.84 -5.84
C PRO A 227 21.27 -12.53 -6.37
N SER A 228 20.73 -12.02 -7.48
CA SER A 228 21.17 -10.81 -8.17
C SER A 228 20.48 -9.50 -7.74
N ALA A 229 19.45 -9.53 -6.88
CA ALA A 229 18.68 -8.32 -6.55
C ALA A 229 19.52 -7.24 -5.85
N ASP A 230 19.42 -6.01 -6.35
CA ASP A 230 19.98 -4.82 -5.71
C ASP A 230 19.00 -4.24 -4.66
N ASN A 231 19.36 -3.10 -4.05
CA ASN A 231 18.52 -2.45 -3.05
C ASN A 231 17.16 -1.99 -3.63
N ALA A 232 17.10 -1.59 -4.91
CA ALA A 232 15.89 -1.11 -5.56
C ALA A 232 14.91 -2.25 -5.83
N THR A 233 15.39 -3.34 -6.45
CA THR A 233 14.63 -4.56 -6.71
C THR A 233 14.12 -5.19 -5.43
N PHE A 234 14.95 -5.27 -4.38
CA PHE A 234 14.50 -5.76 -3.07
C PHE A 234 13.41 -4.86 -2.47
N ALA A 235 13.62 -3.54 -2.42
CA ALA A 235 12.67 -2.63 -1.80
C ALA A 235 11.32 -2.60 -2.52
N ASP A 236 11.34 -2.70 -3.85
CA ASP A 236 10.13 -2.80 -4.67
C ASP A 236 9.38 -4.11 -4.42
N GLY A 237 10.05 -5.25 -4.56
CA GLY A 237 9.46 -6.56 -4.32
C GLY A 237 8.90 -6.69 -2.89
N TYR A 238 9.61 -6.13 -1.91
CA TYR A 238 9.18 -6.13 -0.51
C TYR A 238 7.92 -5.28 -0.28
N ALA A 239 7.89 -4.06 -0.81
CA ALA A 239 6.73 -3.17 -0.67
C ALA A 239 5.48 -3.73 -1.36
N GLN A 240 5.63 -4.32 -2.55
CA GLN A 240 4.55 -5.04 -3.23
C GLN A 240 4.07 -6.23 -2.38
N SER A 241 5.00 -7.05 -1.86
CA SER A 241 4.66 -8.24 -1.06
C SER A 241 3.86 -7.90 0.19
N VAL A 242 4.28 -6.89 0.97
CA VAL A 242 3.54 -6.43 2.14
C VAL A 242 2.15 -5.87 1.76
N THR A 243 2.05 -5.16 0.63
CA THR A 243 0.78 -4.62 0.13
C THR A 243 -0.21 -5.73 -0.26
N PHE A 244 0.24 -6.73 -1.00
CA PHE A 244 -0.61 -7.85 -1.41
C PHE A 244 -0.88 -8.85 -0.27
N ALA A 245 0.04 -9.02 0.69
CA ALA A 245 -0.19 -9.80 1.90
C ALA A 245 -1.30 -9.20 2.77
N LEU A 246 -1.36 -7.86 2.91
CA LEU A 246 -2.48 -7.22 3.58
C LEU A 246 -3.81 -7.42 2.82
N LEU A 247 -3.79 -7.37 1.48
CA LEU A 247 -4.97 -7.64 0.66
C LEU A 247 -5.48 -9.07 0.80
N LEU A 248 -4.57 -10.04 0.87
CA LEU A 248 -4.83 -11.47 1.09
C LEU A 248 -5.37 -11.74 2.49
N ALA A 249 -4.73 -11.20 3.54
CA ALA A 249 -5.29 -11.21 4.88
C ALA A 249 -6.74 -10.70 4.88
N ARG A 250 -7.01 -9.61 4.16
CA ARG A 250 -8.37 -9.07 4.06
C ARG A 250 -9.33 -9.94 3.23
N SER A 251 -8.89 -10.68 2.21
CA SER A 251 -9.75 -11.61 1.45
C SER A 251 -10.07 -12.88 2.23
N GLU A 252 -9.15 -13.26 3.13
CA GLU A 252 -9.29 -14.34 4.10
C GLU A 252 -9.96 -13.94 5.41
N ASP A 253 -10.54 -12.73 5.43
CA ASP A 253 -11.30 -12.19 6.56
C ASP A 253 -10.48 -12.11 7.87
N VAL A 254 -9.15 -12.15 7.77
CA VAL A 254 -8.21 -11.88 8.86
C VAL A 254 -8.38 -10.43 9.33
N PRO A 255 -8.61 -10.19 10.64
CA PRO A 255 -8.78 -8.84 11.15
C PRO A 255 -7.51 -7.99 10.99
N LEU A 256 -7.63 -6.82 10.36
CA LEU A 256 -6.54 -5.85 10.19
C LEU A 256 -6.63 -4.66 11.16
N GLU A 257 -7.78 -4.43 11.80
CA GLU A 257 -7.96 -3.38 12.81
C GLU A 257 -7.76 -3.97 14.21
N GLY A 258 -7.02 -3.27 15.06
CA GLY A 258 -6.71 -3.72 16.43
C GLY A 258 -5.70 -4.88 16.55
N VAL A 259 -5.22 -5.44 15.43
CA VAL A 259 -4.29 -6.59 15.40
C VAL A 259 -2.90 -6.16 14.93
N GLY A 260 -1.86 -6.68 15.58
CA GLY A 260 -0.46 -6.45 15.19
C GLY A 260 -0.10 -7.20 13.90
N LEU A 261 0.78 -6.63 13.08
CA LEU A 261 1.16 -7.24 11.80
C LEU A 261 1.90 -8.57 11.95
N HIS A 262 2.47 -8.79 13.14
CA HIS A 262 3.03 -10.07 13.57
C HIS A 262 1.97 -11.16 13.57
N ASP A 263 0.79 -10.86 14.13
CA ASP A 263 -0.31 -11.80 14.23
C ASP A 263 -1.01 -11.98 12.87
N VAL A 264 -1.13 -10.91 12.06
CA VAL A 264 -1.59 -11.02 10.66
C VAL A 264 -0.66 -11.92 9.83
N GLY A 265 0.66 -11.72 9.95
CA GLY A 265 1.67 -12.55 9.30
C GLY A 265 1.69 -13.98 9.83
N ARG A 266 1.40 -14.21 11.12
CA ARG A 266 1.25 -15.56 11.69
C ARG A 266 0.01 -16.26 11.15
N SER A 267 -1.12 -15.55 11.05
CA SER A 267 -2.36 -16.07 10.46
C SER A 267 -2.18 -16.48 9.00
N LEU A 268 -1.47 -15.68 8.20
CA LEU A 268 -1.20 -16.01 6.80
C LEU A 268 -0.16 -17.13 6.62
N ASN A 269 0.84 -17.24 7.49
CA ASN A 269 1.95 -18.18 7.28
C ASN A 269 1.55 -19.67 7.29
N ALA A 270 0.34 -20.03 7.73
CA ALA A 270 -0.16 -21.40 7.62
C ALA A 270 -0.34 -21.85 6.16
N ASP A 271 -0.90 -20.96 5.32
CA ASP A 271 -1.29 -21.27 3.95
C ASP A 271 -0.46 -20.51 2.91
N HIS A 272 0.17 -19.41 3.34
CA HIS A 272 0.81 -18.36 2.51
C HIS A 272 2.19 -17.98 3.08
N ALA A 273 3.09 -18.96 3.17
CA ALA A 273 4.34 -18.84 3.92
C ALA A 273 5.23 -17.65 3.51
N LEU A 274 5.34 -17.34 2.21
CA LEU A 274 6.21 -16.24 1.74
C LEU A 274 5.64 -14.86 2.12
N MET A 275 4.33 -14.64 1.94
CA MET A 275 3.64 -13.42 2.38
C MET A 275 3.59 -13.29 3.90
N GLY A 276 3.28 -14.39 4.59
CA GLY A 276 3.24 -14.45 6.06
C GLY A 276 4.59 -14.09 6.66
N ARG A 277 5.68 -14.63 6.12
CA ARG A 277 7.06 -14.29 6.51
C ARG A 277 7.38 -12.82 6.23
N ALA A 278 7.04 -12.30 5.05
CA ALA A 278 7.24 -10.88 4.70
C ALA A 278 6.56 -9.93 5.71
N LEU A 279 5.39 -10.30 6.23
CA LEU A 279 4.69 -9.57 7.29
C LEU A 279 5.27 -9.80 8.70
N GLN A 280 5.71 -11.01 9.04
CA GLN A 280 6.32 -11.28 10.35
C GLN A 280 7.63 -10.52 10.56
N LEU A 281 8.39 -10.29 9.49
CA LEU A 281 9.64 -9.52 9.52
C LEU A 281 9.45 -8.02 9.85
N LEU A 282 8.20 -7.54 9.86
CA LEU A 282 7.85 -6.14 10.12
C LEU A 282 7.84 -5.76 11.61
N THR A 283 8.07 -6.68 12.56
CA THR A 283 7.47 -6.49 13.90
C THR A 283 8.44 -6.13 15.00
N ASP A 284 9.72 -6.43 14.81
CA ASP A 284 10.70 -6.41 15.89
C ASP A 284 11.76 -5.30 15.73
N ASN A 285 11.94 -4.76 14.51
CA ASN A 285 13.08 -3.90 14.17
C ASN A 285 12.78 -2.70 13.23
N VAL A 286 11.54 -2.22 13.16
CA VAL A 286 11.17 -1.06 12.30
C VAL A 286 11.12 0.26 13.06
N ASN A 287 11.60 1.32 12.41
CA ASN A 287 11.48 2.68 12.92
C ASN A 287 10.01 3.19 12.90
N GLU A 288 9.68 4.19 13.72
CA GLU A 288 8.31 4.73 13.84
C GLU A 288 7.70 5.18 12.51
N ARG A 289 8.53 5.72 11.61
CA ARG A 289 8.14 6.28 10.31
C ARG A 289 7.73 5.19 9.32
N PHE A 290 8.41 4.04 9.35
CA PHE A 290 7.98 2.85 8.64
C PHE A 290 6.60 2.42 9.15
N SER A 291 6.43 2.34 10.47
CA SER A 291 5.16 1.98 11.12
C SER A 291 4.01 2.92 10.78
N VAL A 292 4.28 4.20 10.51
CA VAL A 292 3.27 5.18 10.03
C VAL A 292 2.72 4.84 8.65
N THR A 293 3.58 4.64 7.64
CA THR A 293 3.14 4.29 6.28
C THR A 293 2.39 2.96 6.26
N LEU A 294 2.91 2.00 7.01
CA LEU A 294 2.40 0.64 7.14
C LEU A 294 1.03 0.59 7.84
N ASP A 295 0.83 1.41 8.88
CA ASP A 295 -0.47 1.56 9.54
C ASP A 295 -1.52 2.19 8.62
N LEU A 296 -1.15 3.19 7.81
CA LEU A 296 -2.07 3.75 6.82
C LEU A 296 -2.44 2.75 5.73
N LEU A 297 -1.48 1.96 5.27
CA LEU A 297 -1.71 0.87 4.31
C LEU A 297 -2.67 -0.17 4.91
N ARG A 298 -2.39 -0.65 6.13
CA ARG A 298 -3.26 -1.57 6.89
C ARG A 298 -4.68 -1.04 7.05
N ARG A 299 -4.85 0.21 7.51
CA ARG A 299 -6.16 0.86 7.72
C ARG A 299 -6.90 1.12 6.42
N THR A 300 -6.19 1.36 5.31
CA THR A 300 -6.78 1.48 3.97
C THR A 300 -7.28 0.12 3.47
N VAL A 301 -6.47 -0.93 3.59
CA VAL A 301 -6.85 -2.30 3.21
C VAL A 301 -7.99 -2.84 4.08
N ALA A 302 -8.04 -2.49 5.37
CA ALA A 302 -9.15 -2.86 6.25
C ALA A 302 -10.53 -2.40 5.75
N LYS A 303 -10.60 -1.30 4.99
CA LYS A 303 -11.85 -0.77 4.42
C LYS A 303 -12.20 -1.34 3.03
N VAL A 304 -11.46 -2.34 2.56
CA VAL A 304 -11.75 -3.06 1.32
C VAL A 304 -12.93 -4.00 1.51
N ASP A 305 -13.84 -3.93 0.55
CA ASP A 305 -15.06 -4.70 0.46
C ASP A 305 -14.96 -5.71 -0.69
N TRP A 306 -14.32 -6.85 -0.39
CA TRP A 306 -14.14 -7.92 -1.35
C TRP A 306 -15.45 -8.46 -1.96
N PRO A 307 -16.54 -8.67 -1.19
CA PRO A 307 -17.84 -9.04 -1.78
C PRO A 307 -18.30 -8.08 -2.89
N ALA A 308 -18.21 -6.76 -2.67
CA ALA A 308 -18.57 -5.79 -3.70
C ALA A 308 -17.61 -5.82 -4.90
N ILE A 309 -16.29 -5.92 -4.66
CA ILE A 309 -15.28 -5.99 -5.72
C ILE A 309 -15.47 -7.25 -6.59
N ARG A 310 -15.73 -8.41 -5.96
CA ARG A 310 -15.98 -9.70 -6.62
C ARG A 310 -17.29 -9.68 -7.44
N SER A 311 -18.33 -9.00 -6.96
CA SER A 311 -19.65 -8.98 -7.63
C SER A 311 -19.67 -8.35 -9.03
N GLY A 312 -18.62 -7.60 -9.40
CA GLY A 312 -18.54 -6.91 -10.69
C GLY A 312 -17.73 -7.61 -11.78
N ASN A 313 -16.86 -8.59 -11.45
CA ASN A 313 -16.01 -9.27 -12.43
C ASN A 313 -15.35 -10.54 -11.84
N ARG A 314 -15.37 -11.69 -12.56
CA ARG A 314 -14.54 -12.87 -12.21
C ARG A 314 -13.04 -12.49 -12.19
N ASP A 315 -12.62 -11.62 -13.11
CA ASP A 315 -11.25 -11.11 -13.28
C ASP A 315 -10.93 -9.84 -12.47
N ALA A 316 -11.69 -9.51 -11.42
CA ALA A 316 -11.45 -8.32 -10.60
C ALA A 316 -10.01 -8.23 -10.06
N TYR A 317 -9.44 -9.37 -9.65
CA TYR A 317 -8.06 -9.51 -9.17
C TYR A 317 -7.00 -9.34 -10.26
N LEU A 318 -7.35 -9.64 -11.50
CA LEU A 318 -6.44 -9.50 -12.63
C LEU A 318 -6.30 -8.02 -13.01
N HIS A 319 -7.43 -7.36 -13.22
CA HIS A 319 -7.46 -5.93 -13.49
C HIS A 319 -6.87 -5.14 -12.32
N LEU A 320 -6.96 -5.66 -11.08
CA LEU A 320 -6.29 -5.09 -9.91
C LEU A 320 -4.78 -4.98 -10.12
N TYR A 321 -4.08 -6.02 -10.57
CA TYR A 321 -2.62 -5.93 -10.74
C TYR A 321 -2.21 -5.05 -11.92
N GLU A 322 -2.89 -5.16 -13.06
CA GLU A 322 -2.57 -4.33 -14.23
C GLU A 322 -2.81 -2.84 -13.95
N HIS A 323 -3.96 -2.51 -13.35
CA HIS A 323 -4.25 -1.14 -12.94
C HIS A 323 -3.30 -0.70 -11.82
N PHE A 324 -2.96 -1.58 -10.87
CA PHE A 324 -1.98 -1.29 -9.83
C PHE A 324 -0.64 -0.88 -10.45
N LEU A 325 -0.02 -1.70 -11.31
CA LEU A 325 1.23 -1.34 -11.99
C LEU A 325 1.10 -0.05 -12.80
N THR A 326 -0.04 0.18 -13.48
CA THR A 326 -0.29 1.41 -14.23
C THR A 326 -0.26 2.66 -13.34
N VAL A 327 -0.72 2.57 -12.08
CA VAL A 327 -0.72 3.70 -11.13
C VAL A 327 0.52 3.70 -10.22
N TYR A 328 1.21 2.56 -10.06
CA TYR A 328 2.36 2.33 -9.18
C TYR A 328 3.71 2.55 -9.89
N ASP A 329 3.93 1.92 -11.03
CA ASP A 329 5.21 2.03 -11.75
C ASP A 329 5.01 1.71 -13.26
N PRO A 330 4.71 2.75 -14.07
CA PRO A 330 4.48 2.59 -15.51
C PRO A 330 5.71 2.09 -16.27
N GLU A 331 6.92 2.38 -15.79
CA GLU A 331 8.16 1.86 -16.39
C GLU A 331 8.33 0.38 -16.08
N LEU A 332 8.08 -0.03 -14.83
CA LEU A 332 8.07 -1.44 -14.46
C LEU A 332 7.04 -2.19 -15.31
N ARG A 333 5.82 -1.66 -15.51
CA ARG A 333 4.80 -2.27 -16.40
C ARG A 333 5.31 -2.49 -17.84
N GLN A 334 6.10 -1.57 -18.38
CA GLN A 334 6.68 -1.71 -19.72
C GLN A 334 7.83 -2.73 -19.74
N LYS A 335 8.72 -2.68 -18.74
CA LYS A 335 9.91 -3.56 -18.64
C LYS A 335 9.56 -5.00 -18.28
N SER A 336 8.57 -5.20 -17.40
CA SER A 336 8.10 -6.51 -16.95
C SER A 336 7.38 -7.29 -18.04
N GLY A 337 6.97 -6.63 -19.13
CA GLY A 337 6.21 -7.24 -20.21
C GLY A 337 4.89 -7.83 -19.74
N SER A 338 4.32 -7.36 -18.62
CA SER A 338 3.09 -7.90 -17.99
C SER A 338 1.83 -7.57 -18.80
N TYR A 339 1.79 -8.04 -20.04
CA TYR A 339 0.60 -8.11 -20.86
C TYR A 339 -0.17 -9.36 -20.46
N TYR A 340 -1.45 -9.19 -20.16
CA TYR A 340 -2.30 -10.33 -19.87
C TYR A 340 -2.53 -11.17 -21.12
N THR A 341 -2.23 -12.47 -21.05
CA THR A 341 -2.70 -13.45 -22.05
C THR A 341 -4.23 -13.44 -22.03
N PRO A 342 -4.93 -13.05 -23.12
CA PRO A 342 -6.39 -12.97 -23.12
C PRO A 342 -7.01 -14.30 -22.69
N HIS A 343 -8.02 -14.26 -21.82
CA HIS A 343 -8.57 -15.46 -21.19
C HIS A 343 -9.03 -16.50 -22.21
N GLN A 344 -9.59 -16.07 -23.34
CA GLN A 344 -10.03 -16.93 -24.45
C GLN A 344 -8.87 -17.73 -25.09
N VAL A 345 -7.65 -17.18 -25.09
CA VAL A 345 -6.45 -17.87 -25.59
C VAL A 345 -6.00 -18.91 -24.57
N VAL A 346 -6.03 -18.56 -23.28
CA VAL A 346 -5.68 -19.50 -22.19
C VAL A 346 -6.67 -20.66 -22.14
N GLU A 347 -7.97 -20.39 -22.26
CA GLU A 347 -9.04 -21.38 -22.28
C GLU A 347 -8.86 -22.41 -23.40
N GLU A 348 -8.62 -21.97 -24.64
CA GLU A 348 -8.35 -22.87 -25.76
C GLU A 348 -7.04 -23.64 -25.61
N MET A 349 -5.98 -23.02 -25.06
CA MET A 349 -4.72 -23.73 -24.80
C MET A 349 -4.89 -24.82 -23.73
N VAL A 350 -5.61 -24.53 -22.64
CA VAL A 350 -5.95 -25.51 -21.59
C VAL A 350 -6.82 -26.64 -22.18
N ARG A 351 -7.81 -26.31 -23.00
CA ARG A 351 -8.68 -27.28 -23.69
C ARG A 351 -7.87 -28.20 -24.61
N LEU A 352 -6.97 -27.65 -25.43
CA LEU A 352 -6.09 -28.42 -26.31
C LEU A 352 -5.10 -29.30 -25.55
N THR A 353 -4.57 -28.84 -24.41
CA THR A 353 -3.74 -29.66 -23.53
C THR A 353 -4.53 -30.84 -22.95
N GLU A 354 -5.80 -30.63 -22.59
CA GLU A 354 -6.67 -31.71 -22.11
C GLU A 354 -7.05 -32.71 -23.21
N ASP A 355 -7.28 -32.26 -24.45
CA ASP A 355 -7.47 -33.15 -25.60
C ASP A 355 -6.29 -34.13 -25.75
N VAL A 356 -5.05 -33.66 -25.51
CA VAL A 356 -3.84 -34.50 -25.52
C VAL A 356 -3.80 -35.47 -24.33
N LEU A 357 -4.22 -35.04 -23.13
CA LEU A 357 -4.35 -35.94 -21.96
C LEU A 357 -5.32 -37.10 -22.26
N HIS A 358 -6.45 -36.82 -22.91
CA HIS A 358 -7.43 -37.84 -23.30
C HIS A 358 -6.96 -38.73 -24.45
N THR A 359 -6.46 -38.14 -25.55
CA THR A 359 -6.23 -38.88 -26.81
C THR A 359 -4.86 -39.53 -26.92
N CYS A 360 -3.85 -39.01 -26.23
CA CYS A 360 -2.45 -39.46 -26.35
C CYS A 360 -1.89 -40.10 -25.07
N LEU A 361 -2.46 -39.79 -23.90
CA LEU A 361 -1.95 -40.21 -22.59
C LEU A 361 -2.94 -41.06 -21.77
N ASP A 362 -4.12 -41.38 -22.33
CA ASP A 362 -5.17 -42.22 -21.73
C ASP A 362 -5.68 -41.73 -20.35
N GLN A 363 -5.62 -40.43 -20.11
CA GLN A 363 -6.08 -39.82 -18.86
C GLN A 363 -7.55 -39.40 -19.01
N GLN A 364 -8.49 -40.31 -18.75
CA GLN A 364 -9.94 -40.11 -18.99
C GLN A 364 -10.58 -39.01 -18.09
N ALA A 365 -9.92 -38.65 -16.99
CA ALA A 365 -10.30 -37.51 -16.13
C ALA A 365 -9.55 -36.20 -16.45
N GLY A 366 -8.72 -36.16 -17.50
CA GLY A 366 -7.99 -34.95 -17.90
C GLY A 366 -7.10 -34.45 -16.77
N PHE A 367 -7.18 -33.14 -16.47
CA PHE A 367 -6.46 -32.55 -15.33
C PHE A 367 -6.93 -33.05 -13.95
N GLY A 368 -8.12 -33.64 -13.88
CA GLY A 368 -8.67 -34.25 -12.65
C GLY A 368 -7.96 -35.53 -12.21
N GLU A 369 -7.17 -36.16 -13.10
CA GLU A 369 -6.51 -37.43 -12.84
C GLU A 369 -5.35 -37.33 -11.84
N GLN A 370 -5.15 -38.34 -10.98
CA GLN A 370 -4.21 -38.24 -9.86
C GLN A 370 -2.73 -38.21 -10.29
N GLU A 371 -2.38 -38.90 -11.37
CA GLU A 371 -1.00 -38.94 -11.87
C GLU A 371 -0.58 -37.68 -12.65
N VAL A 372 -1.55 -36.88 -13.11
CA VAL A 372 -1.30 -35.65 -13.85
C VAL A 372 -0.79 -34.57 -12.88
N ARG A 373 0.47 -34.19 -13.03
CA ARG A 373 1.12 -33.08 -12.32
C ARG A 373 1.26 -31.90 -13.27
N ILE A 374 0.89 -30.71 -12.82
CA ILE A 374 0.73 -29.53 -13.68
C ILE A 374 1.78 -28.51 -13.27
N VAL A 375 2.60 -28.08 -14.23
CA VAL A 375 3.68 -27.11 -14.00
C VAL A 375 3.49 -25.92 -14.95
N ASP A 376 3.36 -24.73 -14.38
CA ASP A 376 3.42 -23.45 -15.11
C ASP A 376 4.74 -22.74 -14.75
N PRO A 377 5.75 -22.77 -15.64
CA PRO A 377 7.08 -22.24 -15.34
C PRO A 377 7.18 -20.70 -15.43
N ALA A 378 6.13 -20.02 -15.89
CA ALA A 378 6.10 -18.56 -16.04
C ALA A 378 4.68 -18.06 -15.80
N MET A 379 4.14 -18.36 -14.61
CA MET A 379 2.71 -18.29 -14.34
C MET A 379 2.13 -16.87 -14.36
N GLY A 380 2.96 -15.84 -14.20
CA GLY A 380 2.50 -14.46 -14.06
C GLY A 380 1.53 -14.33 -12.90
N THR A 381 0.27 -14.01 -13.20
CA THR A 381 -0.82 -13.93 -12.22
C THR A 381 -1.62 -15.24 -12.08
N GLY A 382 -1.03 -16.37 -12.47
CA GLY A 382 -1.55 -17.73 -12.32
C GLY A 382 -2.62 -18.16 -13.34
N THR A 383 -2.75 -17.50 -14.49
CA THR A 383 -3.94 -17.61 -15.34
C THR A 383 -4.23 -19.02 -15.86
N TYR A 384 -3.19 -19.79 -16.26
CA TYR A 384 -3.37 -21.19 -16.66
C TYR A 384 -3.84 -22.04 -15.48
N LEU A 385 -3.18 -21.91 -14.33
CA LEU A 385 -3.53 -22.65 -13.10
C LEU A 385 -4.98 -22.41 -12.68
N HIS A 386 -5.45 -21.16 -12.66
CA HIS A 386 -6.85 -20.84 -12.36
C HIS A 386 -7.83 -21.43 -13.38
N THR A 387 -7.51 -21.33 -14.68
CA THR A 387 -8.36 -21.88 -15.75
C THR A 387 -8.46 -23.42 -15.65
N ILE A 388 -7.40 -24.09 -15.23
CA ILE A 388 -7.40 -25.55 -14.96
C ILE A 388 -8.25 -25.88 -13.71
N ILE A 389 -8.18 -25.07 -12.64
CA ILE A 389 -9.02 -25.25 -11.45
C ILE A 389 -10.51 -25.10 -11.80
N ASP A 390 -10.90 -24.01 -12.47
CA ASP A 390 -12.29 -23.78 -12.91
C ASP A 390 -12.78 -24.95 -13.79
N ARG A 391 -11.96 -25.40 -14.76
CA ARG A 391 -12.33 -26.50 -15.67
C ARG A 391 -12.51 -27.84 -14.95
N VAL A 392 -11.64 -28.19 -14.00
CA VAL A 392 -11.80 -29.40 -13.18
C VAL A 392 -13.02 -29.30 -12.26
N ALA A 393 -13.29 -28.10 -11.72
CA ALA A 393 -14.47 -27.84 -10.90
C ALA A 393 -15.77 -28.06 -11.69
N GLU A 394 -15.86 -27.49 -12.89
CA GLU A 394 -17.01 -27.60 -13.78
C GLU A 394 -17.23 -29.06 -14.21
N GLN A 395 -16.20 -29.76 -14.68
CA GLN A 395 -16.29 -31.18 -15.05
C GLN A 395 -16.70 -32.09 -13.87
N ALA A 396 -16.17 -31.86 -12.67
CA ALA A 396 -16.54 -32.64 -11.49
C ALA A 396 -18.01 -32.40 -11.08
N ALA A 397 -18.48 -31.15 -11.19
CA ALA A 397 -19.87 -30.79 -10.94
C ALA A 397 -20.84 -31.39 -11.98
N GLU A 398 -20.46 -31.40 -13.26
CA GLU A 398 -21.24 -32.01 -14.35
C GLU A 398 -21.32 -33.54 -14.23
N ARG A 399 -20.18 -34.21 -13.94
CA ARG A 399 -20.12 -35.67 -13.86
C ARG A 399 -20.81 -36.24 -12.62
N SER A 400 -20.64 -35.58 -11.47
CA SER A 400 -20.95 -36.18 -10.16
C SER A 400 -21.68 -35.23 -9.18
N GLY A 401 -22.11 -34.06 -9.65
CA GLY A 401 -22.86 -33.07 -8.88
C GLY A 401 -21.97 -32.07 -8.11
N PRO A 402 -22.51 -30.90 -7.72
CA PRO A 402 -21.71 -29.78 -7.21
C PRO A 402 -20.82 -30.09 -5.99
N ALA A 403 -21.25 -31.02 -5.12
CA ALA A 403 -20.49 -31.41 -3.93
C ALA A 403 -19.15 -32.10 -4.26
N MET A 404 -19.01 -32.70 -5.45
CA MET A 404 -17.78 -33.37 -5.87
C MET A 404 -16.72 -32.42 -6.43
N ALA A 405 -17.09 -31.18 -6.77
CA ALA A 405 -16.12 -30.16 -7.20
C ALA A 405 -15.10 -29.87 -6.09
N THR A 406 -15.53 -29.72 -4.84
CA THR A 406 -14.65 -29.47 -3.69
C THR A 406 -13.56 -30.54 -3.53
N ASP A 407 -13.92 -31.82 -3.60
CA ASP A 407 -12.99 -32.96 -3.48
C ASP A 407 -12.07 -33.11 -4.70
N ALA A 408 -12.55 -32.79 -5.91
CA ALA A 408 -11.71 -32.72 -7.10
C ALA A 408 -10.65 -31.61 -6.99
N ILE A 409 -11.05 -30.43 -6.51
CA ILE A 409 -10.18 -29.24 -6.40
C ILE A 409 -9.15 -29.40 -5.28
N SER A 410 -9.53 -29.89 -4.10
CA SER A 410 -8.55 -30.16 -3.02
C SER A 410 -7.46 -31.16 -3.47
N ARG A 411 -7.83 -32.17 -4.26
CA ARG A 411 -6.86 -33.11 -4.85
C ARG A 411 -6.07 -32.53 -6.02
N LEU A 412 -6.60 -31.55 -6.73
CA LEU A 412 -5.88 -30.81 -7.77
C LEU A 412 -4.86 -29.83 -7.17
N ALA A 413 -5.20 -29.14 -6.09
CA ALA A 413 -4.36 -28.12 -5.47
C ALA A 413 -3.00 -28.66 -5.01
N ALA A 414 -2.94 -29.92 -4.57
CA ALA A 414 -1.70 -30.61 -4.21
C ALA A 414 -0.81 -31.01 -5.42
N ARG A 415 -1.27 -30.79 -6.66
CA ARG A 415 -0.62 -31.19 -7.93
C ARG A 415 -0.31 -30.01 -8.87
N LEU A 416 -0.66 -28.80 -8.47
CA LEU A 416 -0.44 -27.56 -9.23
C LEU A 416 0.84 -26.88 -8.75
N TYR A 417 1.79 -26.69 -9.67
CA TYR A 417 3.06 -26.02 -9.42
C TYR A 417 3.15 -24.77 -10.31
N GLY A 418 3.37 -23.61 -9.70
CA GLY A 418 3.51 -22.34 -10.41
C GLY A 418 4.81 -21.64 -10.06
N PHE A 419 5.52 -21.13 -11.07
CA PHE A 419 6.79 -20.43 -10.89
C PHE A 419 6.71 -19.05 -11.54
N GLU A 420 7.20 -18.03 -10.84
CA GLU A 420 7.19 -16.66 -11.32
C GLU A 420 8.44 -15.90 -10.86
N LEU A 421 9.00 -15.06 -11.74
CA LEU A 421 10.20 -14.28 -11.44
C LEU A 421 9.90 -13.03 -10.60
N GLN A 422 8.68 -12.50 -10.62
CA GLN A 422 8.33 -11.24 -9.96
C GLN A 422 7.43 -11.46 -8.73
N MET A 423 7.77 -10.81 -7.61
CA MET A 423 6.95 -10.86 -6.38
C MET A 423 5.50 -10.38 -6.60
N GLY A 424 5.30 -9.38 -7.46
CA GLY A 424 3.99 -8.77 -7.70
C GLY A 424 2.98 -9.71 -8.37
N PRO A 425 3.28 -10.27 -9.57
CA PRO A 425 2.42 -11.25 -10.21
C PRO A 425 2.24 -12.52 -9.38
N PHE A 426 3.32 -13.03 -8.75
CA PHE A 426 3.24 -14.14 -7.78
C PHE A 426 2.20 -13.88 -6.70
N ALA A 427 2.26 -12.71 -6.06
CA ALA A 427 1.37 -12.38 -4.97
C ALA A 427 -0.10 -12.31 -5.40
N VAL A 428 -0.34 -11.95 -6.66
CA VAL A 428 -1.67 -11.93 -7.28
C VAL A 428 -2.11 -13.34 -7.67
N ALA A 429 -1.20 -14.21 -8.11
CA ALA A 429 -1.50 -15.61 -8.36
C ALA A 429 -1.93 -16.33 -7.08
N GLU A 430 -1.19 -16.14 -5.99
CA GLU A 430 -1.51 -16.66 -4.65
C GLU A 430 -2.86 -16.13 -4.14
N LEU A 431 -3.09 -14.81 -4.23
CA LEU A 431 -4.36 -14.18 -3.86
C LEU A 431 -5.56 -14.72 -4.66
N ARG A 432 -5.41 -14.90 -5.98
CA ARG A 432 -6.45 -15.46 -6.85
C ARG A 432 -6.70 -16.94 -6.58
N THR A 433 -5.64 -17.71 -6.30
CA THR A 433 -5.76 -19.16 -6.05
C THR A 433 -6.48 -19.39 -4.73
N SER A 434 -6.11 -18.67 -3.66
CA SER A 434 -6.77 -18.74 -2.36
C SER A 434 -8.26 -18.37 -2.46
N ASP A 435 -8.58 -17.27 -3.15
CA ASP A 435 -9.96 -16.86 -3.42
C ASP A 435 -10.75 -17.92 -4.21
N LEU A 436 -10.12 -18.56 -5.20
CA LEU A 436 -10.76 -19.58 -6.03
C LEU A 436 -11.04 -20.86 -5.24
N LEU A 437 -10.08 -21.36 -4.45
CA LEU A 437 -10.30 -22.49 -3.54
C LEU A 437 -11.46 -22.22 -2.58
N LYS A 438 -11.47 -21.04 -1.96
CA LYS A 438 -12.52 -20.59 -1.04
C LYS A 438 -13.91 -20.51 -1.70
N ARG A 439 -14.01 -20.06 -2.96
CA ARG A 439 -15.28 -20.07 -3.73
C ARG A 439 -15.84 -21.48 -3.92
N HIS A 440 -14.99 -22.49 -4.07
CA HIS A 440 -15.40 -23.89 -4.21
C HIS A 440 -15.43 -24.66 -2.87
N GLY A 441 -15.21 -23.98 -1.74
CA GLY A 441 -15.16 -24.61 -0.42
C GLY A 441 -13.98 -25.56 -0.21
N ALA A 442 -12.96 -25.51 -1.08
CA ALA A 442 -11.76 -26.32 -0.98
C ALA A 442 -10.76 -25.66 -0.03
N ALA A 443 -10.05 -26.48 0.75
CA ALA A 443 -8.94 -26.01 1.58
C ALA A 443 -7.64 -25.99 0.74
N PRO A 444 -6.67 -25.12 1.06
CA PRO A 444 -5.31 -25.26 0.55
C PRO A 444 -4.69 -26.60 1.00
N PRO A 445 -3.71 -27.14 0.25
CA PRO A 445 -3.03 -28.37 0.61
C PRO A 445 -2.12 -28.17 1.84
N GLU A 446 -1.75 -29.27 2.50
CA GLU A 446 -0.88 -29.26 3.67
C GLU A 446 0.51 -28.68 3.30
N GLY A 447 0.89 -27.58 3.97
CA GLY A 447 2.11 -26.80 3.65
C GLY A 447 1.88 -25.58 2.75
N GLY A 448 0.63 -25.32 2.34
CA GLY A 448 0.27 -24.18 1.49
C GLY A 448 0.40 -24.44 0.00
N LEU A 449 0.03 -23.45 -0.81
CA LEU A 449 0.05 -23.55 -2.26
C LEU A 449 1.48 -23.75 -2.80
N SER A 450 1.66 -24.67 -3.76
CA SER A 450 2.94 -24.89 -4.44
C SER A 450 3.23 -23.84 -5.53
N LEU A 451 3.16 -22.57 -5.14
CA LEU A 451 3.56 -21.42 -5.94
C LEU A 451 4.92 -20.91 -5.44
N PHE A 452 5.82 -20.56 -6.35
CA PHE A 452 7.20 -20.21 -6.04
C PHE A 452 7.64 -18.92 -6.73
N VAL A 453 8.50 -18.17 -6.06
CA VAL A 453 9.21 -17.03 -6.65
C VAL A 453 10.66 -17.43 -6.91
N THR A 454 11.00 -17.59 -8.19
CA THR A 454 12.33 -18.03 -8.64
C THR A 454 12.49 -17.81 -10.14
N ASP A 455 13.72 -17.76 -10.64
CA ASP A 455 13.97 -17.93 -12.07
C ASP A 455 13.95 -19.43 -12.41
N THR A 456 13.09 -19.86 -13.34
CA THR A 456 13.04 -21.26 -13.81
C THR A 456 14.19 -21.64 -14.75
N LEU A 457 15.00 -20.67 -15.16
CA LEU A 457 16.22 -20.87 -15.95
C LEU A 457 17.48 -20.99 -15.07
N ASP A 458 17.39 -20.65 -13.77
CA ASP A 458 18.49 -20.83 -12.82
C ASP A 458 18.72 -22.32 -12.52
N ASN A 459 19.92 -22.63 -12.02
CA ASN A 459 20.34 -24.00 -11.76
C ASN A 459 19.62 -24.57 -10.51
N PRO A 460 18.80 -25.63 -10.61
CA PRO A 460 18.02 -26.18 -9.49
C PRO A 460 18.86 -26.92 -8.43
N PHE A 461 20.19 -26.94 -8.56
CA PHE A 461 21.14 -27.60 -7.65
C PHE A 461 22.09 -26.65 -6.91
N VAL A 462 21.82 -25.33 -6.93
CA VAL A 462 22.69 -24.27 -6.36
C VAL A 462 22.07 -23.62 -5.11
#